data_AF-A0A0Q5T689-F1
#
_entry.id   AF-A0A0Q5T689-F1
#
_cell.length_a   1.000
_cell.length_b   1.000
_cell.length_c   1.000
_cell.angle_alpha   90.00
_cell.angle_beta   90.00
_cell.angle_gamma   90.00
#
_symmetry.space_group_name_H-M   'P 1'
#
loop_
_entity.id
_entity.type
_entity.pdbx_description
1 polymer ?
#
loop_
_entity_poly.entity_id
_entity_poly.type
_entity_poly.pdbx_seq_one_letter_code
_entity_poly.pdbx_strand_id
1 'polypeptide(L)'
;MIMTFGLLLTGKDASAQSRGIFVPYSTAGFGVGTSSYFGDFAPYRRHVASVFNMMRWSIGGNYTRHFTPRLAARASFIYGRIAGDDYIMNRRPKYETNIFYARNLHFRNDLKEFSVQGIFKLIPDNRSYDRRPQFGAYLFAGVALTAHNPKALDSLNGDWVKLQPLGTEGQGNEGYAKPYSLVQFAVPVGIGLRYKINQRFDVSVELGFRKTFTDYLDDAHGNYADPAVFADNPLALALSNRSTERVAVRKGADRTGSLVKFLQVNYQVETNDPFAALPATGFAAPGTQRGNSPTLTDNYLFGMIHLNYMLPSQIKCPPLK
;
A
#
# COMPACT_ATOMS: atom_id res chain seq x y z
N MET A 1 -8.69 60.53 -0.14
CA MET A 1 -8.51 59.93 -1.48
C MET A 1 -9.29 58.62 -1.50
N ILE A 2 -10.53 58.67 -1.99
CA ILE A 2 -11.44 57.52 -2.08
C ILE A 2 -11.21 56.93 -3.47
N MET A 3 -10.85 55.65 -3.55
CA MET A 3 -10.79 54.94 -4.83
C MET A 3 -11.56 53.63 -4.72
N THR A 4 -12.83 53.71 -5.08
CA THR A 4 -13.72 52.59 -5.41
C THR A 4 -13.30 52.04 -6.77
N PHE A 5 -13.06 50.73 -6.89
CA PHE A 5 -12.89 50.07 -8.19
C PHE A 5 -13.92 48.96 -8.35
N GLY A 6 -14.75 49.12 -9.38
CA GLY A 6 -15.98 48.38 -9.61
C GLY A 6 -15.78 46.97 -10.16
N LEU A 7 -16.77 46.15 -9.85
CA LEU A 7 -16.93 44.76 -10.26
C LEU A 7 -17.40 44.70 -11.74
N LEU A 8 -16.54 44.26 -12.66
CA LEU A 8 -16.89 43.98 -14.05
C LEU A 8 -17.55 42.59 -14.15
N LEU A 9 -18.88 42.57 -14.12
CA LEU A 9 -19.69 41.41 -14.47
C LEU A 9 -19.67 41.22 -15.99
N THR A 10 -18.86 40.26 -16.46
CA THR A 10 -18.94 39.78 -17.84
C THR A 10 -20.11 38.83 -17.98
N GLY A 11 -21.13 39.25 -18.72
CA GLY A 11 -22.24 38.41 -19.15
C GLY A 11 -21.71 37.28 -20.03
N LYS A 12 -21.76 36.06 -19.51
CA LYS A 12 -21.69 34.86 -20.34
C LYS A 12 -23.11 34.47 -20.66
N ASP A 13 -23.45 34.46 -21.94
CA ASP A 13 -24.65 33.82 -22.46
C ASP A 13 -24.75 32.40 -21.90
N ALA A 14 -25.63 32.23 -20.92
CA ALA A 14 -25.97 30.93 -20.39
C ALA A 14 -26.86 30.26 -21.44
N SER A 15 -26.23 29.53 -22.36
CA SER A 15 -26.93 28.47 -23.09
C SER A 15 -27.41 27.45 -22.06
N ALA A 16 -28.66 27.63 -21.62
CA ALA A 16 -29.40 26.64 -20.87
C ALA A 16 -29.63 25.43 -21.78
N GLN A 17 -28.61 24.57 -21.90
CA GLN A 17 -28.80 23.24 -22.44
C GLN A 17 -29.81 22.55 -21.53
N SER A 18 -31.00 22.28 -22.08
CA SER A 18 -31.96 21.32 -21.53
C SER A 18 -31.22 20.02 -21.22
N ARG A 19 -30.75 19.89 -19.98
CA ARG A 19 -30.12 18.67 -19.49
C ARG A 19 -31.24 17.68 -19.26
N GLY A 20 -31.55 16.91 -20.30
CA GLY A 20 -32.42 15.75 -20.17
C GLY A 20 -31.97 14.90 -18.97
N ILE A 21 -32.95 14.30 -18.30
CA ILE A 21 -32.75 13.46 -17.10
C ILE A 21 -31.63 12.46 -17.37
N PHE A 22 -30.60 12.47 -16.50
CA PHE A 22 -29.49 11.52 -16.58
C PHE A 22 -30.03 10.10 -16.38
N VAL A 23 -29.64 9.18 -17.26
CA VAL A 23 -30.05 7.78 -17.18
C VAL A 23 -28.98 7.01 -16.41
N PRO A 24 -29.26 6.54 -15.18
CA PRO A 24 -28.29 5.80 -14.39
C PRO A 24 -27.90 4.47 -15.06
N TYR A 25 -26.60 4.22 -15.17
CA TYR A 25 -26.05 3.02 -15.77
C TYR A 25 -24.98 2.41 -14.86
N SER A 26 -24.63 1.15 -15.14
CA SER A 26 -23.63 0.42 -14.38
C SER A 26 -22.48 -0.02 -15.27
N THR A 27 -21.32 -0.22 -14.66
CA THR A 27 -20.16 -0.79 -15.32
C THR A 27 -19.59 -1.91 -14.47
N ALA A 28 -19.03 -2.91 -15.14
CA ALA A 28 -18.20 -3.93 -14.53
C ALA A 28 -16.78 -3.76 -15.07
N GLY A 29 -15.81 -3.68 -14.18
CA GLY A 29 -14.40 -3.50 -14.51
C GLY A 29 -13.56 -4.68 -14.06
N PHE A 30 -12.55 -5.00 -14.85
CA PHE A 30 -11.43 -5.85 -14.45
C PHE A 30 -10.14 -5.06 -14.64
N GLY A 31 -9.18 -5.18 -13.73
CA GLY A 31 -7.90 -4.51 -13.87
C GLY A 31 -6.73 -5.26 -13.31
N VAL A 32 -5.57 -4.87 -13.80
CA VAL A 32 -4.25 -5.32 -13.37
C VAL A 32 -3.40 -4.10 -13.08
N GLY A 33 -2.41 -4.24 -12.23
CA GLY A 33 -1.64 -3.10 -11.80
C GLY A 33 -0.47 -3.44 -10.91
N THR A 34 -0.05 -2.41 -10.20
CA THR A 34 1.06 -2.44 -9.27
C THR A 34 0.62 -2.12 -7.86
N SER A 35 1.46 -2.51 -6.93
CA SER A 35 1.28 -2.33 -5.50
C SER A 35 2.60 -1.99 -4.84
N SER A 36 2.58 -0.96 -3.99
CA SER A 36 3.76 -0.47 -3.29
C SER A 36 3.42 -0.21 -1.82
N TYR A 37 4.38 -0.49 -0.94
CA TYR A 37 4.23 -0.33 0.50
C TYR A 37 4.93 0.94 1.00
N PHE A 38 4.39 1.52 2.06
CA PHE A 38 4.92 2.67 2.78
C PHE A 38 4.80 2.43 4.28
N GLY A 39 5.89 2.59 5.00
CA GLY A 39 5.95 2.28 6.43
C GLY A 39 7.39 2.04 6.85
N ASP A 40 7.61 1.09 7.75
CA ASP A 40 8.90 0.89 8.42
C ASP A 40 10.02 0.44 7.48
N PHE A 41 9.70 -0.39 6.49
CA PHE A 41 10.66 -0.78 5.44
C PHE A 41 10.79 0.24 4.31
N ALA A 42 9.81 1.13 4.15
CA ALA A 42 9.70 2.01 2.99
C ALA A 42 9.28 3.43 3.40
N PRO A 43 10.24 4.25 3.89
CA PRO A 43 9.91 5.50 4.56
C PRO A 43 9.30 6.54 3.61
N TYR A 44 8.30 7.29 4.11
CA TYR A 44 7.57 8.33 3.36
C TYR A 44 8.48 9.40 2.75
N ARG A 45 9.60 9.73 3.43
CA ARG A 45 10.59 10.71 2.94
C ARG A 45 11.24 10.29 1.61
N ARG A 46 11.25 8.98 1.30
CA ARG A 46 11.85 8.41 0.09
C ARG A 46 10.79 7.91 -0.90
N HIS A 47 9.75 8.71 -1.13
CA HIS A 47 8.58 8.36 -1.95
C HIS A 47 8.88 7.64 -3.27
N VAL A 48 9.81 8.13 -4.11
CA VAL A 48 10.16 7.46 -5.38
C VAL A 48 10.71 6.04 -5.14
N ALA A 49 11.61 5.89 -4.16
CA ALA A 49 12.18 4.58 -3.84
C ALA A 49 11.13 3.63 -3.28
N SER A 50 10.26 4.12 -2.38
CA SER A 50 9.17 3.34 -1.77
C SER A 50 8.16 2.86 -2.82
N VAL A 51 7.86 3.69 -3.83
CA VAL A 51 6.98 3.30 -4.95
C VAL A 51 7.64 2.23 -5.82
N PHE A 52 8.86 2.46 -6.29
CA PHE A 52 9.41 1.69 -7.42
C PHE A 52 10.35 0.54 -7.03
N ASN A 53 11.12 0.64 -5.94
CA ASN A 53 12.12 -0.39 -5.62
C ASN A 53 11.47 -1.71 -5.20
N MET A 54 10.34 -1.64 -4.51
CA MET A 54 9.61 -2.78 -3.97
C MET A 54 8.23 -2.97 -4.59
N MET A 55 8.04 -2.42 -5.78
CA MET A 55 6.80 -2.57 -6.54
C MET A 55 6.49 -4.04 -6.80
N ARG A 56 5.23 -4.40 -6.61
CA ARG A 56 4.65 -5.72 -6.82
C ARG A 56 3.40 -5.60 -7.68
N TRP A 57 2.75 -6.73 -7.93
CA TRP A 57 1.58 -6.82 -8.78
C TRP A 57 0.29 -6.73 -7.97
N SER A 58 -0.76 -6.26 -8.63
CA SER A 58 -2.14 -6.26 -8.15
C SER A 58 -3.10 -6.60 -9.29
N ILE A 59 -4.24 -7.19 -8.95
CA ILE A 59 -5.32 -7.57 -9.86
C ILE A 59 -6.64 -7.36 -9.13
N GLY A 60 -7.70 -7.01 -9.85
CA GLY A 60 -8.98 -6.79 -9.20
C GLY A 60 -10.14 -6.64 -10.15
N GLY A 61 -11.33 -6.75 -9.58
CA GLY A 61 -12.59 -6.49 -10.25
C GLY A 61 -13.37 -5.40 -9.52
N ASN A 62 -14.19 -4.66 -10.26
CA ASN A 62 -15.06 -3.66 -9.68
C ASN A 62 -16.44 -3.65 -10.35
N TYR A 63 -17.43 -3.19 -9.60
CA TYR A 63 -18.75 -2.84 -10.11
C TYR A 63 -19.03 -1.40 -9.73
N THR A 64 -19.30 -0.55 -10.73
CA THR A 64 -19.59 0.87 -10.52
C THR A 64 -21.01 1.19 -10.96
N ARG A 65 -21.78 1.83 -10.08
CA ARG A 65 -23.09 2.39 -10.38
C ARG A 65 -22.98 3.90 -10.52
N HIS A 66 -23.33 4.44 -11.68
CA HIS A 66 -23.36 5.87 -11.94
C HIS A 66 -24.76 6.41 -11.69
N PHE A 67 -24.93 7.27 -10.69
CA PHE A 67 -26.22 7.82 -10.28
C PHE A 67 -26.51 9.16 -10.92
N THR A 68 -25.48 9.98 -11.11
CA THR A 68 -25.59 11.30 -11.74
C THR A 68 -24.45 11.50 -12.74
N PRO A 69 -24.47 12.59 -13.55
CA PRO A 69 -23.35 12.97 -14.39
C PRO A 69 -22.01 13.05 -13.66
N ARG A 70 -22.02 13.35 -12.35
CA ARG A 70 -20.79 13.55 -11.55
C ARG A 70 -20.57 12.51 -10.46
N LEU A 71 -21.61 11.83 -9.99
CA LEU A 71 -21.53 10.95 -8.83
C LEU A 71 -21.75 9.49 -9.21
N ALA A 72 -20.91 8.64 -8.66
CA ALA A 72 -21.03 7.19 -8.75
C ALA A 72 -20.57 6.53 -7.45
N ALA A 73 -21.01 5.30 -7.23
CA ALA A 73 -20.46 4.44 -6.18
C ALA A 73 -19.88 3.18 -6.80
N ARG A 74 -18.82 2.65 -6.20
CA ARG A 74 -18.10 1.47 -6.65
C ARG A 74 -17.92 0.49 -5.51
N ALA A 75 -18.24 -0.77 -5.76
CA ALA A 75 -17.72 -1.88 -4.98
C ALA A 75 -16.53 -2.48 -5.73
N SER A 76 -15.43 -2.74 -5.03
CA SER A 76 -14.18 -3.24 -5.62
C SER A 76 -13.60 -4.36 -4.78
N PHE A 77 -13.04 -5.34 -5.45
CA PHE A 77 -12.20 -6.36 -4.84
C PHE A 77 -10.83 -6.35 -5.50
N ILE A 78 -9.77 -6.15 -4.72
CA ILE A 78 -8.38 -6.14 -5.19
C ILE A 78 -7.60 -7.20 -4.44
N TYR A 79 -6.90 -8.05 -5.19
CA TYR A 79 -5.87 -8.94 -4.68
C TYR A 79 -4.51 -8.42 -5.13
N GLY A 80 -3.64 -8.08 -4.19
CA GLY A 80 -2.33 -7.52 -4.52
C GLY A 80 -1.27 -7.91 -3.51
N ARG A 81 -0.04 -8.02 -3.96
CA ARG A 81 1.09 -8.33 -3.09
C ARG A 81 1.80 -7.06 -2.69
N ILE A 82 2.19 -6.89 -1.45
CA ILE A 82 3.16 -5.87 -1.05
C ILE A 82 4.43 -6.54 -0.51
N ALA A 83 5.53 -5.80 -0.49
CA ALA A 83 6.78 -6.29 0.07
C ALA A 83 7.63 -5.12 0.57
N GLY A 84 8.45 -5.40 1.57
CA GLY A 84 9.51 -4.53 2.06
C GLY A 84 10.78 -5.34 2.27
N ASP A 85 11.93 -4.66 2.20
CA ASP A 85 13.25 -5.28 2.32
C ASP A 85 14.27 -4.19 2.70
N ASP A 86 14.78 -4.29 3.91
CA ASP A 86 15.73 -3.33 4.47
C ASP A 86 17.02 -3.25 3.65
N TYR A 87 17.51 -4.39 3.17
CA TYR A 87 18.70 -4.46 2.34
C TYR A 87 18.46 -3.72 1.01
N ILE A 88 17.38 -4.01 0.29
CA ILE A 88 17.12 -3.37 -1.01
C ILE A 88 16.94 -1.85 -0.87
N MET A 89 16.34 -1.40 0.23
CA MET A 89 16.10 0.01 0.47
C MET A 89 17.37 0.77 0.89
N ASN A 90 18.35 0.10 1.51
CA ASN A 90 19.51 0.75 2.10
C ASN A 90 20.88 0.28 1.55
N ARG A 91 20.93 -0.64 0.58
CA ARG A 91 22.19 -1.15 -0.03
C ARG A 91 23.06 -0.15 -0.79
N ARG A 92 22.57 1.08 -1.04
CA ARG A 92 23.38 2.09 -1.73
C ARG A 92 24.39 2.65 -0.72
N PRO A 93 25.63 2.98 -1.11
CA PRO A 93 26.66 3.46 -0.17
C PRO A 93 26.21 4.64 0.72
N LYS A 94 25.38 5.54 0.18
CA LYS A 94 24.80 6.67 0.94
C LYS A 94 23.93 6.25 2.15
N TYR A 95 23.37 5.03 2.14
CA TYR A 95 22.41 4.55 3.12
C TYR A 95 22.87 3.28 3.86
N GLU A 96 24.08 2.78 3.58
CA GLU A 96 24.57 1.52 4.16
C GLU A 96 24.83 1.62 5.68
N THR A 97 25.03 2.84 6.19
CA THR A 97 25.20 3.14 7.62
C THR A 97 23.87 3.40 8.34
N ASN A 98 22.73 3.19 7.69
CA ASN A 98 21.42 3.35 8.31
C ASN A 98 21.08 2.14 9.21
N ILE A 99 20.42 2.39 10.35
CA ILE A 99 19.95 1.37 11.29
C ILE A 99 19.09 0.28 10.62
N PHE A 100 18.29 0.63 9.62
CA PHE A 100 17.47 -0.33 8.86
C PHE A 100 18.34 -1.30 8.07
N TYR A 101 19.48 -0.87 7.52
CA TYR A 101 20.39 -1.79 6.85
C TYR A 101 20.92 -2.86 7.81
N ALA A 102 21.25 -2.46 9.06
CA ALA A 102 21.71 -3.38 10.09
C ALA A 102 20.61 -4.34 10.57
N ARG A 103 19.35 -3.90 10.61
CA ARG A 103 18.18 -4.70 11.00
C ARG A 103 17.91 -5.90 10.07
N ASN A 104 18.13 -5.72 8.77
CA ASN A 104 18.07 -6.80 7.75
C ASN A 104 16.73 -7.54 7.63
N LEU A 105 15.62 -6.92 8.04
CA LEU A 105 14.33 -7.60 7.94
C LEU A 105 13.78 -7.47 6.52
N HIS A 106 12.87 -8.38 6.17
CA HIS A 106 12.11 -8.31 4.94
C HIS A 106 10.77 -9.01 5.12
N PHE A 107 9.81 -8.59 4.32
CA PHE A 107 8.50 -9.21 4.31
C PHE A 107 7.89 -9.25 2.91
N ARG A 108 6.89 -10.11 2.79
CA ARG A 108 5.98 -10.21 1.66
C ARG A 108 4.58 -10.46 2.23
N ASN A 109 3.63 -9.64 1.85
CA ASN A 109 2.27 -9.76 2.34
C ASN A 109 1.28 -9.74 1.17
N ASP A 110 0.34 -10.67 1.17
CA ASP A 110 -0.70 -10.79 0.16
C ASP A 110 -1.99 -10.17 0.71
N LEU A 111 -2.40 -9.05 0.11
CA LEU A 111 -3.55 -8.25 0.51
C LEU A 111 -4.79 -8.64 -0.31
N LYS A 112 -5.88 -8.96 0.38
CA LYS A 112 -7.22 -9.10 -0.20
C LYS A 112 -8.08 -7.96 0.32
N GLU A 113 -8.31 -6.95 -0.51
CA GLU A 113 -9.06 -5.75 -0.18
C GLU A 113 -10.46 -5.82 -0.79
N PHE A 114 -11.49 -5.72 0.04
CA PHE A 114 -12.84 -5.35 -0.40
C PHE A 114 -13.11 -3.90 -0.03
N SER A 115 -13.57 -3.09 -0.97
CA SER A 115 -13.81 -1.66 -0.74
C SER A 115 -15.11 -1.15 -1.36
N VAL A 116 -15.72 -0.19 -0.68
CA VAL A 116 -16.85 0.59 -1.16
C VAL A 116 -16.41 2.04 -1.24
N GLN A 117 -16.56 2.63 -2.43
CA GLN A 117 -15.95 3.92 -2.78
C GLN A 117 -16.98 4.82 -3.44
N GLY A 118 -17.01 6.09 -3.03
CA GLY A 118 -17.65 7.16 -3.78
C GLY A 118 -16.71 7.70 -4.85
N ILE A 119 -17.25 8.02 -6.02
CA ILE A 119 -16.52 8.58 -7.16
C ILE A 119 -17.13 9.92 -7.52
N PHE A 120 -16.28 10.95 -7.56
CA PHE A 120 -16.61 12.27 -8.04
C PHE A 120 -15.90 12.54 -9.38
N LYS A 121 -16.68 12.64 -10.45
CA LYS A 121 -16.17 12.92 -11.80
C LYS A 121 -15.97 14.43 -11.95
N LEU A 122 -14.72 14.83 -12.16
CA LEU A 122 -14.34 16.21 -12.47
C LEU A 122 -14.91 16.62 -13.83
N ILE A 123 -14.90 15.68 -14.78
CA ILE A 123 -15.53 15.82 -16.09
C ILE A 123 -16.86 15.05 -16.07
N PRO A 124 -18.02 15.73 -16.15
CA PRO A 124 -19.32 15.09 -16.06
C PRO A 124 -19.62 14.23 -17.29
N ASP A 125 -20.34 13.14 -17.08
CA ASP A 125 -20.96 12.40 -18.17
C ASP A 125 -22.15 13.17 -18.77
N ASN A 126 -22.48 12.86 -20.01
CA ASN A 126 -23.71 13.36 -20.63
C ASN A 126 -24.91 12.51 -20.21
N ARG A 127 -26.07 12.77 -20.82
CA ARG A 127 -27.38 12.17 -20.51
C ARG A 127 -27.37 10.65 -20.32
N SER A 128 -26.57 9.93 -21.09
CA SER A 128 -26.59 8.46 -21.19
C SER A 128 -25.20 7.90 -21.42
N TYR A 129 -25.06 6.59 -21.22
CA TYR A 129 -23.76 5.91 -21.36
C TYR A 129 -23.20 6.01 -22.79
N ASP A 130 -23.98 6.02 -23.85
CA ASP A 130 -23.48 6.15 -25.23
C ASP A 130 -22.80 7.52 -25.49
N ARG A 131 -23.25 8.58 -24.79
CA ARG A 131 -22.77 9.96 -24.98
C ARG A 131 -21.68 10.39 -24.00
N ARG A 132 -21.07 9.46 -23.28
CA ARG A 132 -19.94 9.75 -22.39
C ARG A 132 -18.81 10.50 -23.13
N PRO A 133 -18.13 11.48 -22.50
CA PRO A 133 -16.98 12.16 -23.09
C PRO A 133 -15.84 11.18 -23.39
N GLN A 134 -15.01 11.51 -24.37
CA GLN A 134 -13.87 10.69 -24.78
C GLN A 134 -12.86 10.52 -23.63
N PHE A 135 -12.62 11.61 -22.89
CA PHE A 135 -11.72 11.67 -21.76
C PHE A 135 -12.47 12.08 -20.49
N GLY A 136 -12.13 11.47 -19.37
CA GLY A 136 -12.67 11.78 -18.06
C GLY A 136 -11.61 11.75 -16.98
N ALA A 137 -11.70 12.66 -16.02
CA ALA A 137 -10.92 12.63 -14.80
C ALA A 137 -11.86 12.56 -13.59
N TYR A 138 -11.49 11.82 -12.56
CA TYR A 138 -12.29 11.65 -11.36
C TYR A 138 -11.43 11.44 -10.13
N LEU A 139 -12.02 11.73 -8.98
CA LEU A 139 -11.50 11.45 -7.65
C LEU A 139 -12.34 10.31 -7.05
N PHE A 140 -11.74 9.52 -6.18
CA PHE A 140 -12.46 8.53 -5.39
C PHE A 140 -11.98 8.51 -3.95
N ALA A 141 -12.91 8.19 -3.05
CA ALA A 141 -12.64 8.00 -1.64
C ALA A 141 -13.63 6.98 -1.08
N GLY A 142 -13.25 6.24 -0.04
CA GLY A 142 -14.14 5.22 0.51
C GLY A 142 -13.63 4.56 1.77
N VAL A 143 -14.18 3.38 2.02
CA VAL A 143 -13.79 2.49 3.11
C VAL A 143 -13.47 1.11 2.56
N ALA A 144 -12.51 0.45 3.19
CA ALA A 144 -12.02 -0.85 2.79
C ALA A 144 -11.78 -1.76 4.00
N LEU A 145 -11.99 -3.04 3.78
CA LEU A 145 -11.55 -4.12 4.65
C LEU A 145 -10.44 -4.87 3.92
N THR A 146 -9.28 -4.97 4.54
CA THR A 146 -8.09 -5.62 3.99
C THR A 146 -7.73 -6.81 4.85
N ALA A 147 -7.87 -8.01 4.28
CA ALA A 147 -7.29 -9.21 4.85
C ALA A 147 -5.84 -9.34 4.39
N HIS A 148 -4.92 -9.55 5.32
CA HIS A 148 -3.49 -9.62 5.06
C HIS A 148 -2.86 -10.76 5.86
N ASN A 149 -1.68 -11.22 5.45
CA ASN A 149 -0.92 -12.25 6.14
C ASN A 149 0.56 -12.11 5.79
N PRO A 150 1.33 -11.34 6.58
CA PRO A 150 2.73 -11.07 6.29
C PRO A 150 3.56 -12.35 6.46
N LYS A 151 4.51 -12.52 5.55
CA LYS A 151 5.41 -13.66 5.47
C LYS A 151 6.84 -13.18 5.28
N ALA A 152 7.79 -13.89 5.86
CA ALA A 152 9.21 -13.74 5.52
C ALA A 152 9.75 -15.07 4.98
N LEU A 153 10.94 -15.00 4.42
CA LEU A 153 11.67 -16.17 3.95
C LEU A 153 12.51 -16.68 5.12
N ASP A 154 12.44 -17.98 5.42
CA ASP A 154 13.19 -18.59 6.54
C ASP A 154 14.71 -18.54 6.30
N SER A 155 15.18 -19.04 5.16
CA SER A 155 16.59 -19.01 4.77
C SER A 155 16.71 -18.74 3.27
N LEU A 156 17.92 -18.54 2.75
CA LEU A 156 18.13 -18.17 1.34
C LEU A 156 17.43 -19.12 0.35
N ASN A 157 17.37 -20.42 0.68
CA ASN A 157 16.69 -21.46 -0.10
C ASN A 157 15.49 -22.06 0.65
N GLY A 158 15.00 -21.38 1.69
CA GLY A 158 13.91 -21.85 2.54
C GLY A 158 12.53 -21.45 2.02
N ASP A 159 11.52 -21.73 2.84
CA ASP A 159 10.13 -21.45 2.52
C ASP A 159 9.65 -20.08 3.03
N TRP A 160 8.53 -19.62 2.47
CA TRP A 160 7.84 -18.43 2.96
C TRP A 160 6.95 -18.77 4.16
N VAL A 161 7.39 -18.37 5.35
CA VAL A 161 6.72 -18.66 6.61
C VAL A 161 5.83 -17.48 7.03
N LYS A 162 4.65 -17.78 7.59
CA LYS A 162 3.72 -16.78 8.13
C LYS A 162 4.29 -16.20 9.43
N LEU A 163 4.25 -14.88 9.57
CA LEU A 163 4.88 -14.22 10.71
C LEU A 163 3.95 -14.08 11.93
N GLN A 164 2.68 -13.75 11.71
CA GLN A 164 1.71 -13.54 12.81
C GLN A 164 1.61 -14.71 13.79
N PRO A 165 1.59 -15.99 13.37
CA PRO A 165 1.54 -17.12 14.30
C PRO A 165 2.84 -17.35 15.06
N LEU A 166 3.97 -16.81 14.57
CA LEU A 166 5.27 -16.92 15.23
C LEU A 166 5.46 -15.85 16.31
N GLY A 167 4.65 -14.79 16.29
CA GLY A 167 4.72 -13.70 17.27
C GLY A 167 6.12 -13.12 17.38
N THR A 168 6.71 -12.68 16.27
CA THR A 168 8.13 -12.24 16.17
C THR A 168 8.52 -11.11 17.12
N GLU A 169 7.54 -10.40 17.69
CA GLU A 169 7.73 -9.38 18.73
C GLU A 169 7.29 -9.86 20.13
N GLY A 170 7.28 -11.18 20.34
CA GLY A 170 6.86 -11.84 21.58
C GLY A 170 5.34 -12.00 21.71
N GLN A 171 4.57 -11.61 20.69
CA GLN A 171 3.11 -11.54 20.74
C GLN A 171 2.49 -12.90 21.13
N GLY A 172 1.56 -12.88 22.08
CA GLY A 172 0.91 -14.10 22.59
C GLY A 172 1.59 -14.74 23.81
N ASN A 173 2.77 -14.27 24.22
CA ASN A 173 3.45 -14.72 25.43
C ASN A 173 3.13 -13.81 26.64
N GLU A 174 3.41 -14.30 27.84
CA GLU A 174 3.22 -13.53 29.09
C GLU A 174 4.06 -12.25 29.09
N GLY A 175 3.45 -11.11 29.44
CA GLY A 175 4.10 -9.81 29.40
C GLY A 175 4.13 -9.12 28.03
N TYR A 176 3.64 -9.77 26.97
CA TYR A 176 3.58 -9.22 25.61
C TYR A 176 2.14 -8.94 25.13
N ALA A 177 2.03 -8.16 24.06
CA ALA A 177 0.75 -7.87 23.43
C ALA A 177 0.13 -9.13 22.81
N LYS A 178 -1.20 -9.12 22.61
CA LYS A 178 -1.89 -10.18 21.87
C LYS A 178 -1.49 -10.14 20.38
N PRO A 179 -1.51 -11.29 19.66
CA PRO A 179 -1.31 -11.31 18.22
C PRO A 179 -2.26 -10.36 17.49
N TYR A 180 -1.73 -9.62 16.52
CA TYR A 180 -2.52 -8.64 15.76
C TYR A 180 -3.56 -9.31 14.86
N SER A 181 -4.60 -8.56 14.52
CA SER A 181 -5.64 -9.01 13.58
C SER A 181 -5.11 -9.04 12.15
N LEU A 182 -5.45 -10.09 11.41
CA LEU A 182 -5.18 -10.23 9.97
C LEU A 182 -6.22 -9.51 9.09
N VAL A 183 -7.25 -8.91 9.69
CA VAL A 183 -8.25 -8.11 8.98
C VAL A 183 -8.22 -6.68 9.54
N GLN A 184 -8.04 -5.72 8.64
CA GLN A 184 -7.79 -4.32 8.98
C GLN A 184 -8.68 -3.39 8.17
N PHE A 185 -9.02 -2.25 8.77
CA PHE A 185 -9.70 -1.17 8.07
C PHE A 185 -8.70 -0.30 7.32
N ALA A 186 -9.11 0.17 6.14
CA ALA A 186 -8.37 1.15 5.38
C ALA A 186 -9.30 2.18 4.73
N VAL A 187 -8.77 3.37 4.50
CA VAL A 187 -9.45 4.46 3.79
C VAL A 187 -8.74 4.63 2.44
N PRO A 188 -9.30 4.05 1.35
CA PRO A 188 -8.82 4.33 0.00
C PRO A 188 -9.17 5.75 -0.41
N VAL A 189 -8.18 6.47 -0.94
CA VAL A 189 -8.32 7.78 -1.59
C VAL A 189 -7.45 7.81 -2.84
N GLY A 190 -7.95 8.41 -3.92
CA GLY A 190 -7.20 8.41 -5.15
C GLY A 190 -7.79 9.21 -6.28
N ILE A 191 -7.07 9.14 -7.39
CA ILE A 191 -7.40 9.82 -8.64
C ILE A 191 -7.46 8.78 -9.75
N GLY A 192 -8.30 9.04 -10.73
CA GLY A 192 -8.43 8.20 -11.91
C GLY A 192 -8.63 9.01 -13.18
N LEU A 193 -8.02 8.52 -14.24
CA LEU A 193 -8.26 8.96 -15.60
C LEU A 193 -9.02 7.86 -16.32
N ARG A 194 -9.95 8.24 -17.18
CA ARG A 194 -10.74 7.34 -18.01
C ARG A 194 -10.68 7.79 -19.45
N TYR A 195 -10.50 6.84 -20.35
CA TYR A 195 -10.59 7.01 -21.79
C TYR A 195 -11.67 6.09 -22.36
N LYS A 196 -12.57 6.66 -23.16
CA LYS A 196 -13.63 5.94 -23.86
C LYS A 196 -13.07 5.33 -25.13
N ILE A 197 -13.09 4.00 -25.22
CA ILE A 197 -12.69 3.29 -26.45
C ILE A 197 -13.87 3.30 -27.42
N ASN A 198 -15.04 2.88 -26.94
CA ASN A 198 -16.25 2.82 -27.74
C ASN A 198 -17.51 2.92 -26.86
N GLN A 199 -18.68 2.62 -27.41
CA GLN A 199 -19.95 2.70 -26.68
C GLN A 199 -20.05 1.69 -25.51
N ARG A 200 -19.28 0.60 -25.53
CA ARG A 200 -19.34 -0.48 -24.53
C ARG A 200 -18.12 -0.59 -23.63
N PHE A 201 -16.97 -0.05 -24.04
CA PHE A 201 -15.71 -0.20 -23.32
C PHE A 201 -15.03 1.12 -23.02
N ASP A 202 -14.52 1.21 -21.79
CA ASP A 202 -13.62 2.25 -21.31
C ASP A 202 -12.35 1.62 -20.74
N VAL A 203 -11.23 2.31 -20.88
CA VAL A 203 -10.02 2.03 -20.09
C VAL A 203 -9.84 3.11 -19.05
N SER A 204 -9.52 2.74 -17.81
CA SER A 204 -9.14 3.69 -16.77
C SER A 204 -7.78 3.38 -16.20
N VAL A 205 -7.06 4.42 -15.82
CA VAL A 205 -5.81 4.35 -15.04
C VAL A 205 -6.08 5.02 -13.71
N GLU A 206 -5.78 4.33 -12.62
CA GLU A 206 -6.08 4.77 -11.26
C GLU A 206 -4.83 4.71 -10.40
N LEU A 207 -4.63 5.76 -9.61
CA LEU A 207 -3.64 5.79 -8.54
C LEU A 207 -4.38 6.01 -7.22
N GLY A 208 -4.33 5.03 -6.34
CA GLY A 208 -5.08 5.06 -5.09
C GLY A 208 -4.24 4.68 -3.88
N PHE A 209 -4.11 5.61 -2.95
CA PHE A 209 -3.45 5.43 -1.67
C PHE A 209 -4.44 4.89 -0.63
N ARG A 210 -4.03 3.91 0.17
CA ARG A 210 -4.83 3.36 1.26
C ARG A 210 -4.20 3.78 2.57
N LYS A 211 -4.91 4.64 3.30
CA LYS A 211 -4.57 4.95 4.68
C LYS A 211 -5.04 3.81 5.58
N THR A 212 -4.14 3.11 6.26
CA THR A 212 -4.51 2.11 7.27
C THR A 212 -4.27 2.64 8.68
N PHE A 213 -4.78 1.89 9.66
CA PHE A 213 -4.71 2.22 11.08
C PHE A 213 -3.93 1.15 11.86
N THR A 214 -3.05 0.41 11.18
CA THR A 214 -2.20 -0.63 11.75
C THR A 214 -0.75 -0.43 11.32
N ASP A 215 0.17 -0.99 12.09
CA ASP A 215 1.61 -1.08 11.81
C ASP A 215 2.08 -2.54 11.64
N TYR A 216 1.13 -3.44 11.39
CA TYR A 216 1.41 -4.88 11.26
C TYR A 216 1.17 -5.38 9.84
N LEU A 217 1.18 -4.52 8.82
CA LEU A 217 1.18 -5.00 7.43
C LEU A 217 2.52 -5.62 7.08
N ASP A 218 3.58 -5.23 7.77
CA ASP A 218 4.95 -5.71 7.57
C ASP A 218 5.46 -6.63 8.69
N ASP A 219 4.68 -6.79 9.78
CA ASP A 219 5.03 -7.51 11.01
C ASP A 219 6.08 -6.82 11.89
N ALA A 220 6.34 -5.51 11.73
CA ALA A 220 7.39 -4.79 12.44
C ALA A 220 6.96 -3.43 13.01
N HIS A 221 6.40 -3.44 14.21
CA HIS A 221 5.93 -2.24 14.90
C HIS A 221 6.63 -1.99 16.23
N GLY A 222 6.54 -2.97 17.12
CA GLY A 222 6.87 -2.83 18.54
C GLY A 222 8.37 -2.89 18.82
N ASN A 223 8.69 -3.50 19.95
CA ASN A 223 10.06 -3.67 20.41
C ASN A 223 10.57 -5.08 20.12
N TYR A 224 11.88 -5.24 20.08
CA TYR A 224 12.49 -6.57 20.14
C TYR A 224 12.07 -7.26 21.43
N ALA A 225 11.59 -8.49 21.30
CA ALA A 225 11.26 -9.34 22.43
C ALA A 225 12.54 -9.94 23.03
N ASP A 226 12.43 -10.37 24.28
CA ASP A 226 13.46 -11.17 24.93
C ASP A 226 13.64 -12.51 24.18
N PRO A 227 14.86 -12.85 23.72
CA PRO A 227 15.17 -14.12 23.09
C PRO A 227 14.69 -15.35 23.87
N ALA A 228 14.63 -15.27 25.21
CA ALA A 228 14.18 -16.36 26.07
C ALA A 228 12.72 -16.77 25.79
N VAL A 229 11.90 -15.85 25.30
CA VAL A 229 10.50 -16.09 24.93
C VAL A 229 10.39 -17.07 23.75
N PHE A 230 11.43 -17.19 22.94
CA PHE A 230 11.46 -18.05 21.76
C PHE A 230 12.23 -19.36 21.99
N ALA A 231 12.50 -19.75 23.24
CA ALA A 231 13.28 -20.95 23.56
C ALA A 231 12.71 -22.22 22.88
N ASP A 232 11.39 -22.33 22.79
CA ASP A 232 10.69 -23.47 22.17
C ASP A 232 10.55 -23.34 20.64
N ASN A 233 10.87 -22.18 20.07
CA ASN A 233 10.69 -21.89 18.65
C ASN A 233 11.89 -21.15 18.03
N PRO A 234 12.94 -21.88 17.63
CA PRO A 234 14.14 -21.29 17.00
C PRO A 234 13.85 -20.51 15.72
N LEU A 235 12.81 -20.88 14.98
CA LEU A 235 12.39 -20.19 13.76
C LEU A 235 11.81 -18.80 14.08
N ALA A 236 10.99 -18.70 15.12
CA ALA A 236 10.47 -17.41 15.58
C ALA A 236 11.61 -16.49 16.04
N LEU A 237 12.61 -17.02 16.75
CA LEU A 237 13.80 -16.27 17.15
C LEU A 237 14.57 -15.72 15.94
N ALA A 238 14.85 -16.57 14.95
CA ALA A 238 15.57 -16.17 13.74
C ALA A 238 14.82 -15.12 12.92
N LEU A 239 13.48 -15.19 12.88
CA LEU A 239 12.64 -14.23 12.16
C LEU A 239 12.35 -12.95 12.96
N SER A 240 12.48 -13.00 14.29
CA SER A 240 12.42 -11.83 15.16
C SER A 240 13.59 -10.88 14.90
N ASN A 241 14.81 -11.43 14.83
CA ASN A 241 16.04 -10.65 14.67
C ASN A 241 16.99 -11.29 13.66
N ARG A 242 17.18 -10.61 12.52
CA ARG A 242 18.06 -11.04 11.41
C ARG A 242 19.35 -10.23 11.31
N SER A 243 19.64 -9.39 12.32
CA SER A 243 20.73 -8.43 12.24
C SER A 243 22.11 -9.09 12.15
N THR A 244 22.28 -10.23 12.82
CA THR A 244 23.52 -11.05 12.86
C THR A 244 23.69 -11.96 11.66
N GLU A 245 22.76 -11.99 10.71
CA GLU A 245 22.90 -12.80 9.50
C GLU A 245 23.92 -12.20 8.52
N ARG A 246 24.89 -13.02 8.11
CA ARG A 246 25.94 -12.59 7.18
C ARG A 246 25.42 -12.19 5.80
N VAL A 247 24.36 -12.84 5.36
CA VAL A 247 23.77 -12.60 4.04
C VAL A 247 22.38 -11.99 4.16
N ALA A 248 22.03 -11.11 3.22
CA ALA A 248 20.65 -10.68 3.06
C ALA A 248 19.82 -11.84 2.50
N VAL A 249 18.99 -12.49 3.31
CA VAL A 249 18.35 -13.77 2.98
C VAL A 249 17.53 -13.76 1.68
N ARG A 250 16.95 -12.63 1.28
CA ARG A 250 16.24 -12.55 0.00
C ARG A 250 17.13 -12.52 -1.24
N LYS A 251 18.40 -12.08 -1.10
CA LYS A 251 19.31 -11.80 -2.23
C LYS A 251 20.62 -12.57 -2.18
N GLY A 252 20.97 -13.16 -1.04
CA GLY A 252 22.25 -13.86 -0.84
C GLY A 252 23.47 -12.93 -0.83
N ALA A 253 23.26 -11.61 -0.72
CA ALA A 253 24.35 -10.64 -0.75
C ALA A 253 25.07 -10.58 0.60
N ASP A 254 26.41 -10.61 0.58
CA ASP A 254 27.23 -10.45 1.79
C ASP A 254 27.09 -9.02 2.34
N ARG A 255 26.82 -8.91 3.64
CA ARG A 255 26.61 -7.66 4.38
C ARG A 255 27.83 -7.22 5.19
N THR A 256 28.88 -8.05 5.27
CA THR A 256 30.03 -7.87 6.16
C THR A 256 30.66 -6.49 6.03
N GLY A 257 31.05 -6.07 4.82
CA GLY A 257 31.73 -4.79 4.61
C GLY A 257 30.89 -3.56 4.96
N SER A 258 29.59 -3.60 4.66
CA SER A 258 28.68 -2.50 5.02
C SER A 258 28.39 -2.47 6.52
N LEU A 259 28.34 -3.63 7.19
CA LEU A 259 28.17 -3.69 8.64
C LEU A 259 29.40 -3.22 9.41
N VAL A 260 30.62 -3.49 8.92
CA VAL A 260 31.85 -2.89 9.50
C VAL A 260 31.76 -1.36 9.47
N LYS A 261 31.38 -0.78 8.33
CA LYS A 261 31.18 0.68 8.21
C LYS A 261 30.06 1.19 9.11
N PHE A 262 28.95 0.45 9.22
CA PHE A 262 27.85 0.79 10.10
C PHE A 262 28.31 0.88 11.56
N LEU A 263 29.07 -0.11 12.05
CA LEU A 263 29.61 -0.13 13.40
C LEU A 263 30.62 0.99 13.64
N GLN A 264 31.51 1.24 12.69
CA GLN A 264 32.49 2.31 12.80
C GLN A 264 31.81 3.68 12.88
N VAL A 265 30.81 3.94 12.04
CA VAL A 265 30.14 5.25 11.97
C VAL A 265 29.18 5.48 13.14
N ASN A 266 28.40 4.48 13.54
CA ASN A 266 27.35 4.66 14.55
C ASN A 266 27.81 4.35 15.98
N TYR A 267 28.83 3.49 16.14
CA TYR A 267 29.27 3.00 17.45
C TYR A 267 30.78 3.18 17.69
N GLN A 268 31.54 3.71 16.72
CA GLN A 268 33.00 3.88 16.82
C GLN A 268 33.73 2.56 17.12
N VAL A 269 33.18 1.44 16.65
CA VAL A 269 33.77 0.11 16.82
C VAL A 269 34.46 -0.31 15.52
N GLU A 270 35.75 -0.59 15.62
CA GLU A 270 36.53 -1.22 14.54
C GLU A 270 36.63 -2.73 14.78
N THR A 271 36.18 -3.52 13.81
CA THR A 271 36.13 -4.98 13.94
C THR A 271 36.27 -5.66 12.59
N ASN A 272 36.89 -6.84 12.58
CA ASN A 272 36.91 -7.75 11.44
C ASN A 272 35.71 -8.70 11.43
N ASP A 273 35.02 -8.86 12.57
CA ASP A 273 33.79 -9.61 12.71
C ASP A 273 32.66 -8.69 13.22
N PRO A 274 31.90 -8.07 12.30
CA PRO A 274 30.81 -7.18 12.68
C PRO A 274 29.62 -7.92 13.29
N PHE A 275 29.47 -9.22 13.06
CA PHE A 275 28.29 -9.99 13.52
C PHE A 275 28.40 -10.35 14.99
N ALA A 276 29.61 -10.65 15.48
CA ALA A 276 29.89 -10.81 16.90
C ALA A 276 29.86 -9.46 17.66
N ALA A 277 30.31 -8.38 17.01
CA ALA A 277 30.39 -7.06 17.62
C ALA A 277 29.02 -6.35 17.73
N LEU A 278 28.12 -6.55 16.78
CA LEU A 278 26.83 -5.83 16.73
C LEU A 278 25.94 -6.07 17.96
N PRO A 279 25.74 -7.30 18.47
CA PRO A 279 24.98 -7.50 19.70
C PRO A 279 25.61 -6.82 20.93
N ALA A 280 26.95 -6.72 20.97
CA ALA A 280 27.67 -6.08 22.08
C ALA A 280 27.43 -4.56 22.18
N THR A 281 26.96 -3.93 21.10
CA THR A 281 26.61 -2.50 21.12
C THR A 281 25.19 -2.22 21.65
N GLY A 282 24.43 -3.27 21.98
CA GLY A 282 23.02 -3.16 22.37
C GLY A 282 22.07 -2.99 21.18
N PHE A 283 22.55 -3.13 19.94
CA PHE A 283 21.67 -3.14 18.76
C PHE A 283 20.70 -4.31 18.84
N ALA A 284 19.40 -4.03 18.63
CA ALA A 284 18.32 -5.02 18.72
C ALA A 284 18.22 -5.74 20.07
N ALA A 285 18.65 -5.08 21.16
CA ALA A 285 18.44 -5.57 22.51
C ALA A 285 16.94 -5.59 22.90
N PRO A 286 16.52 -6.47 23.83
CA PRO A 286 15.14 -6.52 24.28
C PRO A 286 14.63 -5.15 24.75
N GLY A 287 13.42 -4.80 24.33
CA GLY A 287 12.81 -3.50 24.65
C GLY A 287 13.25 -2.33 23.75
N THR A 288 14.23 -2.52 22.86
CA THR A 288 14.55 -1.51 21.84
C THR A 288 13.59 -1.58 20.66
N GLN A 289 13.39 -0.47 19.96
CA GLN A 289 12.41 -0.38 18.87
C GLN A 289 12.81 -1.26 17.68
N ARG A 290 11.90 -2.13 17.23
CA ARG A 290 12.07 -2.98 16.05
C ARG A 290 11.53 -2.32 14.79
N GLY A 291 10.42 -1.59 14.89
CA GLY A 291 9.89 -0.72 13.84
C GLY A 291 10.74 0.55 13.62
N ASN A 292 10.38 1.35 12.62
CA ASN A 292 10.94 2.66 12.30
C ASN A 292 10.19 3.80 13.02
N SER A 293 8.86 3.74 13.12
CA SER A 293 8.08 4.86 13.67
C SER A 293 6.97 4.41 14.63
N PRO A 294 6.90 4.97 15.85
CA PRO A 294 5.79 4.68 16.77
C PRO A 294 4.50 5.46 16.44
N THR A 295 4.53 6.39 15.48
CA THR A 295 3.41 7.30 15.19
C THR A 295 2.88 7.21 13.76
N LEU A 296 3.65 6.68 12.82
CA LEU A 296 3.26 6.61 11.42
C LEU A 296 2.75 5.23 11.07
N THR A 297 1.47 5.16 10.70
CA THR A 297 0.87 3.88 10.31
C THR A 297 1.37 3.35 8.97
N ASP A 298 1.41 2.03 8.82
CA ASP A 298 1.60 1.35 7.53
C ASP A 298 0.56 1.76 6.51
N ASN A 299 0.98 1.98 5.27
CA ASN A 299 0.10 2.31 4.15
C ASN A 299 0.56 1.61 2.87
N TYR A 300 -0.34 1.56 1.89
CA TYR A 300 0.00 1.02 0.59
C TYR A 300 -0.69 1.79 -0.55
N LEU A 301 -0.11 1.66 -1.73
CA LEU A 301 -0.53 2.34 -2.95
C LEU A 301 -0.82 1.30 -4.02
N PHE A 302 -1.96 1.42 -4.69
CA PHE A 302 -2.24 0.69 -5.92
C PHE A 302 -2.21 1.62 -7.12
N GLY A 303 -1.50 1.20 -8.17
CA GLY A 303 -1.56 1.79 -9.51
C GLY A 303 -2.22 0.80 -10.46
N MET A 304 -3.47 1.03 -10.86
CA MET A 304 -4.27 0.05 -11.61
C MET A 304 -4.61 0.56 -13.01
N ILE A 305 -4.66 -0.36 -13.97
CA ILE A 305 -5.30 -0.16 -15.27
C ILE A 305 -6.51 -1.07 -15.34
N HIS A 306 -7.70 -0.52 -15.57
CA HIS A 306 -8.94 -1.26 -15.67
C HIS A 306 -9.52 -1.18 -17.08
N LEU A 307 -10.02 -2.31 -17.57
CA LEU A 307 -10.97 -2.37 -18.67
C LEU A 307 -12.38 -2.44 -18.07
N ASN A 308 -13.21 -1.46 -18.41
CA ASN A 308 -14.57 -1.31 -17.89
C ASN A 308 -15.59 -1.55 -19.00
N TYR A 309 -16.47 -2.52 -18.79
CA TYR A 309 -17.59 -2.83 -19.67
C TYR A 309 -18.87 -2.16 -19.17
N MET A 310 -19.60 -1.53 -20.08
CA MET A 310 -20.89 -0.90 -19.82
C MET A 310 -21.99 -1.95 -19.75
N LEU A 311 -22.75 -1.97 -18.67
CA LEU A 311 -23.92 -2.83 -18.50
C LEU A 311 -25.17 -2.04 -18.95
N PRO A 312 -25.70 -2.30 -20.16
CA PRO A 312 -26.89 -1.60 -20.63
C PRO A 312 -28.08 -1.97 -19.75
N SER A 313 -28.86 -0.98 -19.31
CA SER A 313 -30.16 -1.23 -18.71
C SER A 313 -31.12 -1.71 -19.79
N GLN A 314 -31.59 -2.96 -19.72
CA GLN A 314 -32.70 -3.40 -20.57
C GLN A 314 -33.95 -2.63 -20.15
N ILE A 315 -34.41 -1.71 -21.00
CA ILE A 315 -35.74 -1.11 -20.85
C ILE A 315 -36.74 -2.19 -21.29
N LYS A 316 -37.37 -2.87 -20.33
CA LYS A 316 -38.57 -3.67 -20.64
C LYS A 316 -39.71 -2.69 -20.90
N CYS A 317 -40.04 -2.45 -22.17
CA CYS A 317 -41.30 -1.79 -22.50
C CYS A 317 -42.45 -2.70 -22.01
N PRO A 318 -43.49 -2.15 -21.36
CA PRO A 318 -44.68 -2.92 -21.08
C PRO A 318 -45.27 -3.45 -22.41
N PRO A 319 -45.79 -4.68 -22.45
CA PRO A 319 -46.46 -5.18 -23.64
C PRO A 319 -47.60 -4.22 -23.99
N LEU A 320 -47.64 -3.78 -25.24
CA LEU A 320 -48.79 -3.05 -25.77
C LEU A 320 -49.98 -4.02 -25.69
N LYS A 321 -50.94 -3.71 -24.83
CA LYS A 321 -52.24 -4.38 -24.80
C LYS A 321 -53.13 -3.82 -25.90
#